data_AF-T0QIU3-F1
#
_entry.id   AF-T0QIU3-F1
#
_cell.length_a   1.000
_cell.length_b   1.000
_cell.length_c   1.000
_cell.angle_alpha   90.00
_cell.angle_beta   90.00
_cell.angle_gamma   90.00
#
_symmetry.space_group_name_H-M   'P 1'
#
loop_
_entity.id
_entity.type
_entity.pdbx_description
1 polymer ?
#
loop_
_entity_poly.entity_id
_entity_poly.type
_entity_poly.pdbx_seq_one_letter_code
_entity_poly.pdbx_strand_id
1 'polypeptide(L)'
;MFGLALAWHVVAVALDVYDRVGIPSPAPSPATTPVPSTIPPPTTVPPPTTPPPTTLPPRVPGNIKLPPYTPLSPVPTAISCPRGRQVKAGETVYMTMDDGPSVVGRQNLLEALDQTPFKVTFFESGYNFCGPETKYELTLQCKPEAKPKITELSVWTIKKGHVLASHSDTHFYDEASTKCEYAKMAALTKIADKYASCGSDATSDFVRGALHFQEAWANDTLWDTKEELAQYARQLSNIWSLARLPCTNVWRVPGKNYKWSLYGAESGAEQTLRTGIADQLVGGSHLACKNETFQGKPWAVFGWDIDWRWDKDHMRDLDAEKCRIVQAVEHNFDGPNKDGARRLGVVVLAHDYHYSTKALATMFRDTIVELKLRGYNIDTMDNYKFAG
;
A
#
# COMPACT_ATOMS: atom_id res chain seq x y z
N MET A 1 20.11 -13.01 16.44
CA MET A 1 20.96 -13.57 15.37
C MET A 1 21.03 -12.54 14.26
N PHE A 2 22.18 -11.86 14.13
CA PHE A 2 22.40 -10.59 13.40
C PHE A 2 23.14 -10.82 12.06
N GLY A 3 22.49 -11.37 11.04
CA GLY A 3 23.16 -11.72 9.77
C GLY A 3 22.43 -11.35 8.47
N LEU A 4 21.38 -10.53 8.55
CA LEU A 4 20.43 -10.37 7.44
C LEU A 4 20.29 -8.94 6.89
N ALA A 5 20.61 -7.91 7.67
CA ALA A 5 20.58 -6.51 7.21
C ALA A 5 21.82 -6.13 6.37
N LEU A 6 22.97 -6.81 6.56
CA LEU A 6 24.22 -6.42 5.90
C LEU A 6 24.26 -6.75 4.39
N ALA A 7 23.46 -7.72 3.93
CA ALA A 7 23.51 -8.19 2.54
C ALA A 7 22.89 -7.20 1.53
N TRP A 8 21.95 -6.36 1.97
CA TRP A 8 21.33 -5.33 1.12
C TRP A 8 22.23 -4.10 0.91
N HIS A 9 23.13 -3.82 1.85
CA HIS A 9 24.10 -2.73 1.72
C HIS A 9 25.14 -2.97 0.61
N VAL A 10 25.54 -4.23 0.37
CA VAL A 10 26.58 -4.53 -0.65
C VAL A 10 26.04 -4.38 -2.07
N VAL A 11 24.76 -4.70 -2.30
CA VAL A 11 24.12 -4.54 -3.63
C VAL A 11 23.85 -3.07 -3.95
N ALA A 12 23.42 -2.28 -2.97
CA ALA A 12 23.19 -0.84 -3.15
C ALA A 12 24.51 -0.06 -3.37
N VAL A 13 25.60 -0.42 -2.69
CA VAL A 13 26.92 0.22 -2.86
C VAL A 13 27.58 -0.17 -4.19
N ALA A 14 27.39 -1.40 -4.67
CA ALA A 14 27.92 -1.83 -5.96
C ALA A 14 27.30 -1.08 -7.16
N LEU A 15 26.04 -0.61 -7.02
CA LEU A 15 25.38 0.22 -8.02
C LEU A 15 25.82 1.70 -7.94
N ASP A 16 26.15 2.23 -6.74
CA ASP A 16 26.63 3.62 -6.56
C ASP A 16 28.07 3.86 -7.07
N VAL A 17 28.92 2.82 -7.12
CA VAL A 17 30.30 2.96 -7.65
C VAL A 17 30.33 3.05 -9.18
N TYR A 18 29.30 2.53 -9.88
CA TYR A 18 29.26 2.57 -11.35
C TYR A 18 28.83 3.94 -11.89
N ASP A 19 28.04 4.72 -11.14
CA ASP A 19 27.51 6.03 -11.56
C ASP A 19 28.43 7.22 -11.24
N ARG A 20 29.53 7.03 -10.50
CA ARG A 20 30.42 8.13 -10.06
C ARG A 20 31.67 8.37 -10.90
N VAL A 21 31.86 7.67 -12.02
CA VAL A 21 32.98 7.96 -12.92
C VAL A 21 32.59 9.05 -13.91
N GLY A 22 32.68 10.31 -13.47
CA GLY A 22 32.83 11.45 -14.39
C GLY A 22 31.93 12.66 -14.13
N ILE A 23 32.18 13.42 -13.06
CA ILE A 23 31.76 14.83 -13.00
C ILE A 23 32.91 15.68 -12.43
N PRO A 24 33.44 16.69 -13.16
CA PRO A 24 34.47 17.59 -12.66
C PRO A 24 33.92 18.60 -11.64
N SER A 25 34.77 19.01 -10.71
CA SER A 25 34.51 19.98 -9.63
C SER A 25 34.05 21.35 -10.14
N PRO A 26 33.04 22.02 -9.53
CA PRO A 26 32.64 23.36 -9.94
C PRO A 26 33.51 24.46 -9.31
N ALA A 27 33.89 25.42 -10.16
CA ALA A 27 34.61 26.64 -9.81
C ALA A 27 33.73 27.63 -8.99
N PRO A 28 34.33 28.54 -8.21
CA PRO A 28 33.58 29.44 -7.32
C PRO A 28 32.89 30.60 -8.09
N SER A 29 31.67 30.92 -7.65
CA SER A 29 30.84 32.02 -8.19
C SER A 29 31.42 33.41 -7.94
N PRO A 30 31.31 34.36 -8.89
CA PRO A 30 31.69 35.75 -8.69
C PRO A 30 30.59 36.58 -7.99
N ALA A 31 31.04 37.64 -7.32
CA ALA A 31 30.27 38.54 -6.47
C ALA A 31 29.26 39.42 -7.22
N THR A 32 28.12 39.65 -6.58
CA THR A 32 26.98 40.45 -7.04
C THR A 32 27.25 41.96 -6.92
N THR A 33 26.95 42.71 -7.99
CA THR A 33 26.88 44.19 -7.99
C THR A 33 25.40 44.63 -8.10
N PRO A 34 24.96 45.74 -7.46
CA PRO A 34 23.56 46.14 -7.46
C PRO A 34 23.21 46.98 -8.70
N VAL A 35 22.02 46.72 -9.27
CA VAL A 35 21.46 47.44 -10.44
C VAL A 35 20.52 48.57 -9.98
N PRO A 36 20.51 49.75 -10.63
CA PRO A 36 19.68 50.89 -10.23
C PRO A 36 18.18 50.73 -10.55
N SER A 37 17.34 51.32 -9.70
CA SER A 37 15.88 51.36 -9.83
C SER A 37 15.41 52.18 -11.04
N THR A 38 14.50 51.63 -11.84
CA THR A 38 13.77 52.33 -12.89
C THR A 38 12.27 52.39 -12.57
N ILE A 39 11.66 53.53 -12.86
CA ILE A 39 10.28 53.91 -12.55
C ILE A 39 9.29 53.16 -13.48
N PRO A 40 8.16 52.64 -12.97
CA PRO A 40 7.21 51.90 -13.78
C PRO A 40 6.33 52.83 -14.65
N PRO A 41 5.99 52.43 -15.90
CA PRO A 41 5.06 53.15 -16.76
C PRO A 41 3.58 52.94 -16.35
N PRO A 42 2.65 53.79 -16.82
CA PRO A 42 1.27 53.85 -16.33
C PRO A 42 0.41 52.64 -16.76
N THR A 43 -0.43 52.21 -15.82
CA THR A 43 -1.34 51.06 -15.92
C THR A 43 -2.47 51.30 -16.93
N THR A 44 -2.48 50.56 -18.04
CA THR A 44 -3.66 50.39 -18.90
C THR A 44 -4.54 49.27 -18.37
N VAL A 45 -5.80 49.57 -18.06
CA VAL A 45 -6.82 48.58 -17.67
C VAL A 45 -7.24 47.77 -18.90
N PRO A 46 -7.11 46.42 -18.91
CA PRO A 46 -7.57 45.60 -20.02
C PRO A 46 -9.11 45.47 -20.00
N PRO A 47 -9.75 45.38 -21.17
CA PRO A 47 -11.20 45.16 -21.27
C PRO A 47 -11.59 43.77 -20.74
N PRO A 48 -12.86 43.56 -20.38
CA PRO A 48 -13.31 42.31 -19.75
C PRO A 48 -13.12 41.14 -20.72
N THR A 49 -12.21 40.23 -20.40
CA THR A 49 -12.05 38.97 -21.11
C THR A 49 -13.25 38.08 -20.79
N THR A 50 -14.06 37.80 -21.81
CA THR A 50 -15.07 36.74 -21.77
C THR A 50 -14.38 35.42 -21.40
N PRO A 51 -14.90 34.61 -20.46
CA PRO A 51 -14.31 33.32 -20.16
C PRO A 51 -14.30 32.48 -21.44
N PRO A 52 -13.18 31.83 -21.79
CA PRO A 52 -13.21 30.87 -22.89
C PRO A 52 -14.24 29.79 -22.54
N PRO A 53 -15.03 29.32 -23.51
CA PRO A 53 -15.94 28.23 -23.28
C PRO A 53 -15.13 27.07 -22.71
N THR A 54 -15.56 26.56 -21.54
CA THR A 54 -14.95 25.42 -20.87
C THR A 54 -15.30 24.16 -21.65
N THR A 55 -14.80 24.05 -22.88
CA THR A 55 -14.72 22.76 -23.56
C THR A 55 -13.68 21.96 -22.80
N LEU A 56 -14.17 21.07 -21.93
CA LEU A 56 -13.37 19.99 -21.36
C LEU A 56 -12.53 19.40 -22.50
N PRO A 57 -11.20 19.25 -22.30
CA PRO A 57 -10.37 18.60 -23.31
C PRO A 57 -11.02 17.25 -23.66
N PRO A 58 -11.09 16.90 -24.96
CA PRO A 58 -11.74 15.67 -25.39
C PRO A 58 -11.12 14.49 -24.64
N ARG A 59 -11.98 13.63 -24.05
CA ARG A 59 -11.55 12.39 -23.40
C ARG A 59 -10.67 11.63 -24.37
N VAL A 60 -9.41 11.40 -24.00
CA VAL A 60 -8.52 10.49 -24.73
C VAL A 60 -8.73 9.11 -24.12
N PRO A 61 -9.38 8.16 -24.81
CA PRO A 61 -9.53 6.80 -24.32
C PRO A 61 -8.16 6.10 -24.32
N GLY A 62 -7.77 5.50 -23.20
CA GLY A 62 -6.66 4.53 -23.14
C GLY A 62 -5.35 5.00 -22.51
N ASN A 63 -5.34 5.96 -21.58
CA ASN A 63 -4.07 6.48 -21.04
C ASN A 63 -3.29 5.49 -20.17
N ILE A 64 -3.95 4.54 -19.51
CA ILE A 64 -3.27 3.45 -18.79
C ILE A 64 -3.87 2.12 -19.23
N LYS A 65 -3.25 1.55 -20.27
CA LYS A 65 -3.46 0.16 -20.66
C LYS A 65 -2.48 -0.72 -19.91
N LEU A 66 -2.94 -1.90 -19.54
CA LEU A 66 -2.03 -2.94 -19.09
C LEU A 66 -0.92 -3.13 -20.11
N PRO A 67 0.36 -3.11 -19.71
CA PRO A 67 1.42 -3.50 -20.62
C PRO A 67 1.15 -4.94 -21.06
N PRO A 68 1.31 -5.27 -22.36
CA PRO A 68 1.23 -6.64 -22.80
C PRO A 68 2.29 -7.44 -22.04
N TYR A 69 1.90 -8.59 -21.49
CA TYR A 69 2.81 -9.49 -20.78
C TYR A 69 2.64 -10.91 -21.28
N THR A 70 3.74 -11.66 -21.24
CA THR A 70 3.72 -13.11 -21.48
C THR A 70 3.24 -13.81 -20.20
N PRO A 71 2.20 -14.65 -20.26
CA PRO A 71 1.77 -15.46 -19.13
C PRO A 71 2.95 -16.23 -18.52
N LEU A 72 3.10 -16.15 -17.20
CA LEU A 72 4.32 -16.59 -16.49
C LEU A 72 4.53 -18.10 -16.54
N SER A 73 3.45 -18.86 -16.29
CA SER A 73 3.35 -20.32 -16.29
C SER A 73 1.87 -20.69 -16.36
N PRO A 74 1.48 -21.89 -16.85
CA PRO A 74 0.10 -22.35 -16.77
C PRO A 74 -0.43 -22.26 -15.34
N VAL A 75 -1.70 -21.87 -15.19
CA VAL A 75 -2.36 -21.85 -13.88
C VAL A 75 -2.60 -23.31 -13.44
N PRO A 76 -2.22 -23.70 -12.21
CA PRO A 76 -2.48 -25.04 -11.70
C PRO A 76 -3.96 -25.41 -11.74
N THR A 77 -4.28 -26.64 -12.14
CA THR A 77 -5.65 -27.14 -12.20
C THR A 77 -5.93 -28.29 -11.23
N ALA A 78 -4.93 -28.70 -10.46
CA ALA A 78 -5.02 -29.80 -9.50
C ALA A 78 -4.29 -29.45 -8.19
N ILE A 79 -4.78 -30.00 -7.08
CA ILE A 79 -4.16 -29.88 -5.75
C ILE A 79 -2.77 -30.53 -5.80
N SER A 80 -1.76 -29.78 -5.39
CA SER A 80 -0.34 -30.17 -5.43
C SER A 80 0.27 -30.32 -4.04
N CYS A 81 -0.23 -29.58 -3.05
CA CYS A 81 0.31 -29.65 -1.69
C CYS A 81 -0.18 -30.90 -0.94
N PRO A 82 0.52 -31.33 0.13
CA PRO A 82 0.07 -32.45 0.95
C PRO A 82 -1.38 -32.31 1.40
N ARG A 83 -2.07 -33.45 1.56
CA ARG A 83 -3.47 -33.46 1.99
C ARG A 83 -3.61 -32.77 3.35
N GLY A 84 -4.50 -31.80 3.40
CA GLY A 84 -4.81 -31.02 4.59
C GLY A 84 -6.13 -31.42 5.23
N ARG A 85 -6.66 -30.50 6.05
CA ARG A 85 -7.99 -30.63 6.64
C ARG A 85 -9.10 -30.49 5.59
N GLN A 86 -10.31 -30.91 5.95
CA GLN A 86 -11.50 -30.63 5.14
C GLN A 86 -11.99 -29.20 5.39
N VAL A 87 -12.23 -28.46 4.32
CA VAL A 87 -12.77 -27.09 4.38
C VAL A 87 -14.22 -27.12 4.85
N LYS A 88 -14.56 -26.24 5.78
CA LYS A 88 -15.92 -26.05 6.32
C LYS A 88 -16.61 -24.93 5.54
N ALA A 89 -17.94 -24.99 5.47
CA ALA A 89 -18.73 -24.02 4.74
C ALA A 89 -18.47 -22.58 5.26
N GLY A 90 -18.24 -21.65 4.33
CA GLY A 90 -18.04 -20.23 4.63
C GLY A 90 -16.60 -19.82 4.96
N GLU A 91 -15.67 -20.76 5.08
CA GLU A 91 -14.26 -20.45 5.34
C GLU A 91 -13.64 -19.69 4.17
N THR A 92 -13.13 -18.49 4.48
CA THR A 92 -12.66 -17.52 3.50
C THR A 92 -11.24 -17.08 3.82
N VAL A 93 -10.38 -17.06 2.80
CA VAL A 93 -9.01 -16.58 2.90
C VAL A 93 -8.94 -15.20 2.24
N TYR A 94 -8.39 -14.24 2.98
CA TYR A 94 -8.15 -12.87 2.53
C TYR A 94 -6.65 -12.68 2.37
N MET A 95 -6.19 -12.69 1.12
CA MET A 95 -4.78 -12.41 0.83
C MET A 95 -4.57 -10.90 0.83
N THR A 96 -3.59 -10.44 1.60
CA THR A 96 -3.31 -9.01 1.78
C THR A 96 -1.83 -8.69 1.56
N MET A 97 -1.56 -7.51 1.00
CA MET A 97 -0.23 -6.99 0.70
C MET A 97 -0.06 -5.63 1.34
N ASP A 98 0.97 -5.44 2.15
CA ASP A 98 1.30 -4.16 2.76
C ASP A 98 2.44 -3.46 1.99
N ASP A 99 2.65 -2.18 2.33
CA ASP A 99 3.77 -1.29 1.94
C ASP A 99 3.80 -0.83 0.48
N GLY A 100 2.79 -1.21 -0.29
CA GLY A 100 2.76 -0.93 -1.72
C GLY A 100 2.44 0.52 -2.10
N PRO A 101 2.53 0.86 -3.41
CA PRO A 101 2.98 -0.01 -4.51
C PRO A 101 4.50 -0.06 -4.68
N SER A 102 5.12 -1.20 -4.44
CA SER A 102 6.49 -1.45 -4.90
C SER A 102 6.53 -1.61 -6.42
N VAL A 103 7.37 -0.84 -7.13
CA VAL A 103 7.35 -0.80 -8.62
C VAL A 103 7.49 -2.19 -9.25
N VAL A 104 8.53 -2.92 -8.88
CA VAL A 104 8.82 -4.25 -9.48
C VAL A 104 7.88 -5.31 -8.91
N GLY A 105 7.71 -5.32 -7.59
CA GLY A 105 6.90 -6.30 -6.88
C GLY A 105 5.44 -6.27 -7.31
N ARG A 106 4.85 -5.07 -7.33
CA ARG A 106 3.47 -4.85 -7.79
C ARG A 106 3.28 -5.29 -9.22
N GLN A 107 4.18 -4.91 -10.13
CA GLN A 107 4.04 -5.28 -11.54
C GLN A 107 4.03 -6.81 -11.71
N ASN A 108 4.98 -7.52 -11.12
CA ASN A 108 5.03 -8.98 -11.20
C ASN A 108 3.76 -9.63 -10.60
N LEU A 109 3.28 -9.12 -9.46
CA LEU A 109 2.04 -9.60 -8.84
C LEU A 109 0.82 -9.40 -9.74
N LEU A 110 0.67 -8.23 -10.36
CA LEU A 110 -0.46 -7.95 -11.25
C LEU A 110 -0.42 -8.82 -12.52
N GLU A 111 0.76 -9.05 -13.11
CA GLU A 111 0.93 -9.99 -14.24
C GLU A 111 0.58 -11.45 -13.83
N ALA A 112 0.93 -11.86 -12.61
CA ALA A 112 0.58 -13.18 -12.11
C ALA A 112 -0.92 -13.31 -11.82
N LEU A 113 -1.49 -12.36 -11.10
CA LEU A 113 -2.88 -12.38 -10.64
C LEU A 113 -3.88 -12.24 -11.80
N ASP A 114 -3.52 -11.52 -12.86
CA ASP A 114 -4.37 -11.34 -14.04
C ASP A 114 -4.64 -12.65 -14.81
N GLN A 115 -3.86 -13.70 -14.56
CA GLN A 115 -4.12 -15.04 -15.08
C GLN A 115 -5.24 -15.77 -14.30
N THR A 116 -5.82 -15.15 -13.27
CA THR A 116 -6.85 -15.73 -12.40
C THR A 116 -7.99 -14.74 -12.14
N PRO A 117 -9.21 -15.22 -11.81
CA PRO A 117 -10.30 -14.33 -11.44
C PRO A 117 -10.18 -13.78 -10.00
N PHE A 118 -9.23 -14.26 -9.21
CA PHE A 118 -9.16 -13.96 -7.77
C PHE A 118 -8.62 -12.56 -7.51
N LYS A 119 -9.16 -11.93 -6.45
CA LYS A 119 -8.82 -10.58 -6.03
C LYS A 119 -8.18 -10.61 -4.64
N VAL A 120 -7.37 -9.60 -4.37
CA VAL A 120 -6.58 -9.46 -3.14
C VAL A 120 -6.67 -8.01 -2.67
N THR A 121 -6.27 -7.75 -1.44
CA THR A 121 -6.26 -6.39 -0.87
C THR A 121 -4.83 -5.88 -0.74
N PHE A 122 -4.58 -4.65 -1.19
CA PHE A 122 -3.33 -3.94 -1.00
C PHE A 122 -3.57 -2.81 0.00
N PHE A 123 -2.80 -2.80 1.08
CA PHE A 123 -2.69 -1.70 2.02
C PHE A 123 -1.53 -0.82 1.55
N GLU A 124 -1.87 0.37 1.05
CA GLU A 124 -0.96 1.23 0.31
C GLU A 124 -0.39 2.35 1.19
N SER A 125 0.90 2.62 1.03
CA SER A 125 1.61 3.68 1.76
C SER A 125 1.97 4.85 0.84
N GLY A 126 1.70 6.06 1.30
CA GLY A 126 1.87 7.31 0.52
C GLY A 126 3.31 7.60 0.09
N TYR A 127 4.31 7.20 0.88
CA TYR A 127 5.72 7.45 0.61
C TYR A 127 6.20 6.89 -0.73
N ASN A 128 5.53 5.87 -1.28
CA ASN A 128 5.88 5.30 -2.58
C ASN A 128 5.82 6.35 -3.70
N PHE A 129 4.96 7.38 -3.59
CA PHE A 129 4.93 8.52 -4.52
C PHE A 129 6.19 9.38 -4.49
N CYS A 130 7.08 9.18 -3.52
CA CYS A 130 8.32 9.93 -3.33
C CYS A 130 9.56 9.15 -3.80
N GLY A 131 9.45 7.85 -4.06
CA GLY A 131 10.53 7.03 -4.62
C GLY A 131 10.64 5.65 -3.98
N PRO A 132 11.44 4.75 -4.59
CA PRO A 132 11.49 3.33 -4.23
C PRO A 132 12.35 2.97 -3.00
N GLU A 133 12.74 3.92 -2.15
CA GLU A 133 13.74 3.69 -1.08
C GLU A 133 13.21 4.08 0.31
N THR A 134 13.55 3.27 1.32
CA THR A 134 13.27 3.50 2.76
C THR A 134 13.77 4.87 3.27
N LYS A 135 14.73 5.51 2.58
CA LYS A 135 15.15 6.89 2.88
C LYS A 135 14.02 7.92 2.75
N TYR A 136 12.99 7.66 1.96
CA TYR A 136 11.87 8.59 1.78
C TYR A 136 10.84 8.52 2.91
N GLU A 137 10.75 7.40 3.64
CA GLU A 137 9.90 7.26 4.85
C GLU A 137 10.24 8.35 5.89
N LEU A 138 11.51 8.76 5.93
CA LEU A 138 12.07 9.71 6.88
C LEU A 138 12.15 11.15 6.35
N THR A 139 12.53 11.30 5.08
CA THR A 139 12.91 12.61 4.53
C THR A 139 11.87 13.21 3.59
N LEU A 140 10.97 12.38 3.02
CA LEU A 140 10.01 12.70 1.96
C LEU A 140 10.58 13.68 0.90
N GLN A 141 11.86 13.55 0.55
CA GLN A 141 12.45 14.26 -0.59
C GLN A 141 11.98 13.59 -1.86
N CYS A 142 10.72 13.84 -2.21
CA CYS A 142 10.05 13.15 -3.29
C CYS A 142 10.76 13.41 -4.62
N LYS A 143 11.08 12.31 -5.29
CA LYS A 143 11.48 12.29 -6.70
C LYS A 143 10.22 12.44 -7.56
N PRO A 144 9.99 13.60 -8.23
CA PRO A 144 8.77 13.80 -9.02
C PRO A 144 8.52 12.71 -10.06
N GLU A 145 9.59 12.08 -10.56
CA GLU A 145 9.57 10.97 -11.50
C GLU A 145 8.98 9.66 -10.96
N ALA A 146 8.83 9.49 -9.65
CA ALA A 146 8.22 8.30 -9.06
C ALA A 146 6.70 8.28 -9.26
N LYS A 147 6.04 9.46 -9.17
CA LYS A 147 4.58 9.58 -9.17
C LYS A 147 3.89 8.93 -10.38
N PRO A 148 4.34 9.11 -11.63
CA PRO A 148 3.70 8.48 -12.79
C PRO A 148 3.61 6.96 -12.68
N LYS A 149 4.69 6.28 -12.27
CA LYS A 149 4.70 4.81 -12.21
C LYS A 149 3.84 4.26 -11.08
N ILE A 150 3.83 4.92 -9.92
CA ILE A 150 2.95 4.55 -8.80
C ILE A 150 1.48 4.78 -9.16
N THR A 151 1.18 5.85 -9.88
CA THR A 151 -0.16 6.12 -10.42
C THR A 151 -0.57 5.01 -11.39
N GLU A 152 0.30 4.65 -12.33
CA GLU A 152 0.06 3.55 -13.29
C GLU A 152 -0.25 2.23 -12.60
N LEU A 153 0.57 1.84 -11.62
CA LEU A 153 0.40 0.57 -10.91
C LEU A 153 -0.87 0.54 -10.05
N SER A 154 -1.19 1.63 -9.35
CA SER A 154 -2.42 1.69 -8.55
C SER A 154 -3.68 1.72 -9.43
N VAL A 155 -3.66 2.43 -10.57
CA VAL A 155 -4.75 2.41 -11.56
C VAL A 155 -4.92 1.02 -12.16
N TRP A 156 -3.83 0.33 -12.51
CA TRP A 156 -3.89 -1.06 -12.96
C TRP A 156 -4.52 -1.96 -11.87
N THR A 157 -4.09 -1.85 -10.61
CA THR A 157 -4.70 -2.58 -9.48
C THR A 157 -6.22 -2.37 -9.42
N ILE A 158 -6.69 -1.13 -9.57
CA ILE A 158 -8.12 -0.75 -9.58
C ILE A 158 -8.84 -1.40 -10.77
N LYS A 159 -8.30 -1.26 -11.99
CA LYS A 159 -8.90 -1.80 -13.22
C LYS A 159 -9.05 -3.32 -13.17
N LYS A 160 -8.16 -4.01 -12.45
CA LYS A 160 -8.25 -5.46 -12.23
C LYS A 160 -9.16 -5.88 -11.08
N GLY A 161 -9.78 -4.94 -10.40
CA GLY A 161 -10.79 -5.18 -9.36
C GLY A 161 -10.21 -5.61 -8.00
N HIS A 162 -8.91 -5.46 -7.80
CA HIS A 162 -8.29 -5.62 -6.48
C HIS A 162 -8.68 -4.45 -5.57
N VAL A 163 -8.55 -4.65 -4.26
CA VAL A 163 -8.90 -3.63 -3.27
C VAL A 163 -7.67 -2.84 -2.85
N LEU A 164 -7.83 -1.52 -2.74
CA LEU A 164 -6.83 -0.61 -2.17
C LEU A 164 -7.35 -0.06 -0.84
N ALA A 165 -6.52 -0.11 0.19
CA ALA A 165 -6.82 0.32 1.56
C ALA A 165 -5.64 1.11 2.14
N SER A 166 -5.86 1.86 3.22
CA SER A 166 -4.86 2.79 3.74
C SER A 166 -3.81 2.10 4.62
N HIS A 167 -2.52 2.40 4.37
CA HIS A 167 -1.38 1.97 5.19
C HIS A 167 -0.47 3.12 5.61
N SER A 168 -1.10 4.27 5.91
CA SER A 168 -0.45 5.50 6.30
C SER A 168 0.32 6.18 5.14
N ASP A 169 0.89 7.36 5.40
CA ASP A 169 1.76 8.06 4.47
C ASP A 169 3.18 7.52 4.58
N THR A 170 3.71 7.40 5.80
CA THR A 170 5.16 7.27 6.05
C THR A 170 5.60 5.91 6.59
N HIS A 171 4.68 5.01 6.89
CA HIS A 171 4.94 3.68 7.49
C HIS A 171 5.56 3.71 8.90
N PHE A 172 6.04 4.85 9.40
CA PHE A 172 6.64 5.04 10.73
C PHE A 172 7.86 4.17 11.03
N TYR A 173 8.52 3.61 10.02
CA TYR A 173 9.70 2.78 10.22
C TYR A 173 10.91 3.62 10.62
N ASP A 174 11.60 3.18 11.69
CA ASP A 174 12.86 3.74 12.14
C ASP A 174 14.00 2.79 11.79
N GLU A 175 14.90 3.21 10.90
CA GLU A 175 16.06 2.42 10.50
C GLU A 175 16.98 2.10 11.68
N ALA A 176 17.09 3.01 12.65
CA ALA A 176 18.00 2.84 13.79
C ALA A 176 17.53 1.73 14.74
N SER A 177 16.23 1.66 15.04
CA SER A 177 15.68 0.62 15.91
C SER A 177 15.18 -0.60 15.15
N THR A 178 15.07 -0.53 13.81
CA THR A 178 14.48 -1.55 12.92
C THR A 178 13.02 -1.89 13.26
N LYS A 179 12.28 -0.92 13.81
CA LYS A 179 10.88 -1.05 14.24
C LYS A 179 10.07 0.12 13.70
N CYS A 180 8.75 -0.05 13.61
CA CYS A 180 7.88 1.11 13.50
C CYS A 180 7.85 1.87 14.84
N GLU A 181 8.28 3.12 14.91
CA GLU A 181 8.23 3.93 16.13
C GLU A 181 7.33 5.13 15.93
N TYR A 182 6.04 4.98 16.21
CA TYR A 182 5.04 5.98 15.85
C TYR A 182 5.31 7.34 16.50
N ALA A 183 5.68 7.34 17.78
CA ALA A 183 5.95 8.58 18.50
C ALA A 183 7.18 9.31 17.95
N LYS A 184 8.29 8.57 17.77
CA LYS A 184 9.55 9.10 17.27
C LYS A 184 9.38 9.58 15.82
N MET A 185 8.77 8.75 14.99
CA MET A 185 8.70 9.01 13.56
C MET A 185 7.74 10.13 13.22
N ALA A 186 6.58 10.23 13.86
CA ALA A 186 5.69 11.38 13.68
C ALA A 186 6.36 12.72 13.99
N ALA A 187 7.33 12.76 14.91
CA ALA A 187 8.09 13.98 15.22
C ALA A 187 9.22 14.29 14.21
N LEU A 188 9.71 13.28 13.49
CA LEU A 188 10.84 13.40 12.55
C LEU A 188 10.41 13.52 11.09
N THR A 189 9.22 13.02 10.75
CA THR A 189 8.68 13.05 9.40
C THR A 189 8.57 14.48 8.89
N LYS A 190 9.17 14.73 7.72
CA LYS A 190 9.00 15.98 6.99
C LYS A 190 7.74 15.93 6.14
N ILE A 191 6.78 16.80 6.43
CA ILE A 191 5.51 16.86 5.71
C ILE A 191 5.65 17.84 4.55
N ALA A 192 5.25 17.43 3.34
CA ALA A 192 5.22 18.33 2.19
C ALA A 192 4.34 19.55 2.49
N ASP A 193 4.76 20.75 2.08
CA ASP A 193 4.09 22.01 2.43
C ASP A 193 2.58 22.00 2.16
N LYS A 194 2.16 21.40 1.04
CA LYS A 194 0.73 21.29 0.68
C LYS A 194 -0.12 20.46 1.66
N TYR A 195 0.50 19.64 2.50
CA TYR A 195 -0.15 18.81 3.51
C TYR A 195 0.14 19.24 4.95
N ALA A 196 0.91 20.31 5.15
CA ALA A 196 1.25 20.79 6.50
C ALA A 196 -0.01 21.11 7.33
N SER A 197 -1.07 21.62 6.68
CA SER A 197 -2.34 21.92 7.34
C SER A 197 -3.14 20.69 7.78
N CYS A 198 -2.76 19.49 7.35
CA CYS A 198 -3.47 18.26 7.67
C CYS A 198 -3.08 17.71 9.05
N GLY A 199 -2.09 18.30 9.72
CA GLY A 199 -1.57 17.84 11.00
C GLY A 199 -0.32 16.98 10.83
N SER A 200 0.41 16.75 11.93
CA SER A 200 1.65 15.98 11.96
C SER A 200 1.60 14.73 12.84
N ASP A 201 0.48 14.48 13.51
CA ASP A 201 0.28 13.26 14.29
C ASP A 201 0.07 12.04 13.39
N ALA A 202 0.11 10.86 14.02
CA ALA A 202 -0.01 9.58 13.32
C ALA A 202 -1.39 9.34 12.69
N THR A 203 -2.48 9.89 13.25
CA THR A 203 -3.81 9.76 12.64
C THR A 203 -3.90 10.63 11.38
N SER A 204 -3.31 11.82 11.43
CA SER A 204 -3.13 12.73 10.28
C SER A 204 -2.25 12.10 9.17
N ASP A 205 -1.31 11.22 9.51
CA ASP A 205 -0.52 10.45 8.53
C ASP A 205 -1.39 9.56 7.63
N PHE A 206 -2.42 8.91 8.17
CA PHE A 206 -3.39 8.16 7.36
C PHE A 206 -4.16 9.06 6.39
N VAL A 207 -4.50 10.28 6.82
CA VAL A 207 -5.15 11.25 5.95
C VAL A 207 -4.24 11.64 4.79
N ARG A 208 -2.97 11.95 5.05
CA ARG A 208 -2.00 12.32 4.00
C ARG A 208 -1.77 11.18 3.00
N GLY A 209 -1.61 9.94 3.49
CA GLY A 209 -1.47 8.77 2.63
C GLY A 209 -2.68 8.60 1.70
N ALA A 210 -3.90 8.68 2.24
CA ALA A 210 -5.13 8.60 1.44
C ALA A 210 -5.26 9.76 0.43
N LEU A 211 -4.81 10.97 0.77
CA LEU A 211 -4.79 12.12 -0.15
C LEU A 211 -3.84 11.91 -1.33
N HIS A 212 -2.65 11.36 -1.09
CA HIS A 212 -1.69 11.05 -2.15
C HIS A 212 -2.34 10.18 -3.24
N PHE A 213 -3.04 9.11 -2.85
CA PHE A 213 -3.74 8.24 -3.77
C PHE A 213 -4.96 8.89 -4.42
N GLN A 214 -5.80 9.58 -3.63
CA GLN A 214 -6.96 10.31 -4.17
C GLN A 214 -6.55 11.30 -5.27
N GLU A 215 -5.49 12.08 -5.04
CA GLU A 215 -4.96 13.03 -6.01
C GLU A 215 -4.36 12.36 -7.24
N ALA A 216 -3.68 11.22 -7.07
CA ALA A 216 -3.13 10.46 -8.20
C ALA A 216 -4.23 9.92 -9.11
N TRP A 217 -5.39 9.56 -8.55
CA TRP A 217 -6.52 9.00 -9.28
C TRP A 217 -7.53 10.03 -9.80
N ALA A 218 -7.42 11.28 -9.36
CA ALA A 218 -8.32 12.38 -9.73
C ALA A 218 -8.06 12.87 -11.17
N ASN A 219 -8.22 11.99 -12.15
CA ASN A 219 -8.07 12.27 -13.57
C ASN A 219 -9.01 11.37 -14.39
N ASP A 220 -10.01 11.98 -15.02
CA ASP A 220 -11.04 11.29 -15.82
C ASP A 220 -10.47 10.51 -17.01
N THR A 221 -9.27 10.85 -17.49
CA THR A 221 -8.62 10.13 -18.60
C THR A 221 -8.03 8.78 -18.20
N LEU A 222 -8.00 8.46 -16.91
CA LEU A 222 -7.51 7.16 -16.41
C LEU A 222 -8.55 6.04 -16.58
N TRP A 223 -9.83 6.40 -16.75
CA TRP A 223 -10.97 5.48 -16.67
C TRP A 223 -11.73 5.45 -17.99
N ASP A 224 -11.65 4.34 -18.70
CA ASP A 224 -12.15 4.19 -20.06
C ASP A 224 -13.60 3.69 -20.10
N THR A 225 -14.04 2.97 -19.06
CA THR A 225 -15.37 2.34 -19.02
C THR A 225 -16.16 2.70 -17.75
N LYS A 226 -17.47 2.44 -17.78
CA LYS A 226 -18.34 2.63 -16.61
C LYS A 226 -17.95 1.71 -15.47
N GLU A 227 -17.50 0.50 -15.79
CA GLU A 227 -17.03 -0.50 -14.83
C GLU A 227 -15.75 -0.02 -14.16
N GLU A 228 -14.81 0.55 -14.91
CA GLU A 228 -13.59 1.15 -14.35
C GLU A 228 -13.91 2.34 -13.44
N LEU A 229 -14.85 3.22 -13.83
CA LEU A 229 -15.31 4.32 -12.98
C LEU A 229 -15.98 3.83 -11.69
N ALA A 230 -16.75 2.73 -11.76
CA ALA A 230 -17.35 2.11 -10.57
C ALA A 230 -16.27 1.51 -9.65
N GLN A 231 -15.23 0.89 -10.21
CA GLN A 231 -14.09 0.41 -9.41
C GLN A 231 -13.31 1.55 -8.78
N TYR A 232 -13.08 2.64 -9.50
CA TYR A 232 -12.48 3.86 -8.96
C TYR A 232 -13.30 4.41 -7.78
N ALA A 233 -14.61 4.58 -7.94
CA ALA A 233 -15.48 5.06 -6.86
C ALA A 233 -15.46 4.13 -5.64
N ARG A 234 -15.43 2.80 -5.85
CA ARG A 234 -15.26 1.82 -4.79
C ARG A 234 -13.92 1.97 -4.08
N GLN A 235 -12.81 2.10 -4.81
CA GLN A 235 -11.49 2.26 -4.18
C GLN A 235 -11.30 3.60 -3.49
N LEU A 236 -11.94 4.67 -3.98
CA LEU A 236 -12.00 5.94 -3.26
C LEU A 236 -12.73 5.77 -1.93
N SER A 237 -13.80 4.99 -1.86
CA SER A 237 -14.41 4.64 -0.56
C SER A 237 -13.45 3.84 0.31
N ASN A 238 -12.82 2.80 -0.25
CA ASN A 238 -11.98 1.88 0.50
C ASN A 238 -10.75 2.55 1.12
N ILE A 239 -10.04 3.43 0.40
CA ILE A 239 -8.88 4.15 0.96
C ILE A 239 -9.28 5.04 2.16
N TRP A 240 -10.53 5.51 2.20
CA TRP A 240 -11.09 6.33 3.27
C TRP A 240 -11.87 5.57 4.35
N SER A 241 -12.03 4.24 4.21
CA SER A 241 -12.83 3.42 5.13
C SER A 241 -12.15 2.13 5.60
N LEU A 242 -11.06 1.70 4.98
CA LEU A 242 -10.30 0.51 5.36
C LEU A 242 -8.85 0.93 5.64
N ALA A 243 -8.30 0.46 6.76
CA ALA A 243 -6.93 0.75 7.14
C ALA A 243 -6.26 -0.46 7.79
N ARG A 244 -4.94 -0.46 7.73
CA ARG A 244 -4.08 -1.30 8.57
C ARG A 244 -2.96 -0.43 9.10
N LEU A 245 -2.66 -0.57 10.40
CA LEU A 245 -1.55 0.14 11.00
C LEU A 245 -0.22 -0.53 10.65
N PRO A 246 0.78 0.20 10.12
CA PRO A 246 2.16 -0.27 9.99
C PRO A 246 2.66 -1.03 11.22
N CYS A 247 3.29 -2.18 11.00
CA CYS A 247 3.83 -3.09 12.02
C CYS A 247 2.85 -3.51 13.15
N THR A 248 1.53 -3.39 13.00
CA THR A 248 0.61 -3.49 14.15
C THR A 248 -0.57 -4.43 13.89
N ASN A 249 -0.60 -5.56 14.60
CA ASN A 249 -1.72 -6.51 14.51
C ASN A 249 -2.88 -6.11 15.44
N VAL A 250 -3.62 -5.08 15.02
CA VAL A 250 -4.77 -4.53 15.74
C VAL A 250 -6.02 -4.60 14.87
N TRP A 251 -7.13 -4.95 15.52
CA TRP A 251 -8.44 -5.02 14.90
C TRP A 251 -9.40 -4.07 15.60
N ARG A 252 -9.97 -3.14 14.85
CA ARG A 252 -11.04 -2.24 15.28
C ARG A 252 -12.05 -2.13 14.15
N VAL A 253 -13.24 -2.72 14.33
CA VAL A 253 -14.26 -2.71 13.27
C VAL A 253 -15.50 -1.95 13.74
N PRO A 254 -15.89 -0.87 13.02
CA PRO A 254 -17.01 -0.03 13.40
C PRO A 254 -18.34 -0.80 13.33
N GLY A 255 -19.28 -0.46 14.21
CA GLY A 255 -20.61 -1.08 14.27
C GLY A 255 -20.67 -2.50 14.87
N LYS A 256 -19.54 -3.18 15.03
CA LYS A 256 -19.45 -4.49 15.71
C LYS A 256 -18.91 -4.43 17.14
N ASN A 257 -18.41 -3.27 17.55
CA ASN A 257 -17.66 -3.09 18.81
C ASN A 257 -16.52 -4.12 18.98
N TYR A 258 -16.02 -4.68 17.88
CA TYR A 258 -14.97 -5.69 17.90
C TYR A 258 -13.62 -5.01 18.11
N LYS A 259 -12.94 -5.40 19.18
CA LYS A 259 -11.60 -4.94 19.52
C LYS A 259 -10.72 -6.12 19.87
N TRP A 260 -9.62 -6.28 19.14
CA TRP A 260 -8.59 -7.26 19.45
C TRP A 260 -7.23 -6.69 19.08
N SER A 261 -6.18 -7.08 19.80
CA SER A 261 -4.82 -6.61 19.54
C SER A 261 -3.83 -7.70 19.94
N LEU A 262 -2.79 -7.90 19.14
CA LEU A 262 -1.64 -8.72 19.48
C LEU A 262 -0.37 -7.94 19.13
N TYR A 263 0.45 -7.71 20.14
CA TYR A 263 1.70 -6.97 20.01
C TYR A 263 2.89 -7.91 20.02
N GLY A 264 3.97 -7.50 19.35
CA GLY A 264 5.26 -8.16 19.40
C GLY A 264 6.12 -7.58 20.52
N ALA A 265 7.33 -7.16 20.17
CA ALA A 265 8.34 -6.66 21.10
C ALA A 265 8.35 -5.12 21.22
N GLU A 266 7.23 -4.46 20.93
CA GLU A 266 7.04 -3.03 21.16
C GLU A 266 7.02 -2.67 22.65
N SER A 267 7.45 -1.46 22.99
CA SER A 267 7.30 -0.92 24.35
C SER A 267 5.83 -0.71 24.70
N GLY A 268 5.48 -0.76 25.99
CA GLY A 268 4.09 -0.52 26.43
C GLY A 268 3.54 0.86 26.02
N ALA A 269 4.41 1.87 25.90
CA ALA A 269 4.05 3.18 25.40
C ALA A 269 3.67 3.15 23.90
N GLU A 270 4.46 2.46 23.07
CA GLU A 270 4.15 2.27 21.65
C GLU A 270 2.87 1.44 21.46
N GLN A 271 2.67 0.38 22.24
CA GLN A 271 1.44 -0.41 22.21
C GLN A 271 0.19 0.44 22.53
N THR A 272 0.30 1.31 23.54
CA THR A 272 -0.77 2.23 23.94
C THR A 272 -1.06 3.25 22.85
N LEU A 273 -0.01 3.85 22.28
CA LEU A 273 -0.14 4.82 21.19
C LEU A 273 -0.81 4.21 19.96
N ARG A 274 -0.34 3.05 19.49
CA ARG A 274 -0.89 2.33 18.33
C ARG A 274 -2.34 1.90 18.56
N THR A 275 -2.67 1.45 19.78
CA THR A 275 -4.06 1.20 20.18
C THR A 275 -4.91 2.46 20.04
N GLY A 276 -4.43 3.57 20.59
CA GLY A 276 -5.12 4.86 20.59
C GLY A 276 -5.38 5.38 19.18
N ILE A 277 -4.41 5.24 18.27
CA ILE A 277 -4.56 5.60 16.86
C ILE A 277 -5.66 4.76 16.20
N ALA A 278 -5.64 3.44 16.39
CA ALA A 278 -6.69 2.58 15.84
C ALA A 278 -8.09 2.91 16.41
N ASP A 279 -8.16 3.27 17.70
CA ASP A 279 -9.40 3.73 18.33
C ASP A 279 -9.87 5.10 17.80
N GLN A 280 -8.96 6.01 17.46
CA GLN A 280 -9.30 7.30 16.81
C GLN A 280 -9.81 7.08 15.38
N LEU A 281 -9.12 6.25 14.59
CA LEU A 281 -9.51 5.93 13.22
C LEU A 281 -10.91 5.31 13.16
N VAL A 282 -11.23 4.37 14.06
CA VAL A 282 -12.57 3.76 14.14
C VAL A 282 -13.61 4.65 14.81
N GLY A 283 -13.19 5.66 15.58
CA GLY A 283 -14.09 6.63 16.20
C GLY A 283 -14.72 7.59 15.20
N GLY A 284 -14.09 7.79 14.03
CA GLY A 284 -14.61 8.63 12.96
C GLY A 284 -14.64 10.12 13.34
N SER A 285 -13.73 10.59 14.20
CA SER A 285 -13.63 12.01 14.52
C SER A 285 -13.36 12.86 13.28
N HIS A 286 -13.68 14.15 13.36
CA HIS A 286 -13.26 15.12 12.35
C HIS A 286 -11.73 15.15 12.28
N LEU A 287 -11.18 15.08 11.07
CA LEU A 287 -9.74 15.12 10.82
C LEU A 287 -9.45 16.15 9.72
N ALA A 288 -8.44 17.00 9.95
CA ALA A 288 -8.06 18.02 8.97
C ALA A 288 -7.70 17.38 7.63
N CYS A 289 -8.10 18.02 6.53
CA CYS A 289 -7.93 17.55 5.14
C CYS A 289 -8.62 16.22 4.76
N LYS A 290 -9.25 15.49 5.69
CA LYS A 290 -10.04 14.30 5.30
C LYS A 290 -11.18 14.76 4.38
N ASN A 291 -11.37 14.02 3.29
CA ASN A 291 -12.38 14.34 2.28
C ASN A 291 -13.76 14.54 2.91
N GLU A 292 -14.47 15.62 2.56
CA GLU A 292 -15.76 16.01 3.15
C GLU A 292 -16.81 14.88 3.11
N THR A 293 -16.82 14.08 2.04
CA THR A 293 -17.72 12.92 1.89
C THR A 293 -17.47 11.86 2.96
N PHE A 294 -16.27 11.81 3.52
CA PHE A 294 -15.82 10.84 4.52
C PHE A 294 -15.54 11.46 5.89
N GLN A 295 -15.78 12.76 6.06
CA GLN A 295 -15.75 13.40 7.38
C GLN A 295 -16.77 12.74 8.31
N GLY A 296 -16.38 12.53 9.57
CA GLY A 296 -17.24 11.83 10.53
C GLY A 296 -17.34 10.31 10.32
N LYS A 297 -16.80 9.77 9.22
CA LYS A 297 -16.88 8.33 8.91
C LYS A 297 -15.65 7.59 9.44
N PRO A 298 -15.82 6.40 10.05
CA PRO A 298 -14.73 5.64 10.60
C PRO A 298 -13.93 4.90 9.52
N TRP A 299 -12.66 4.64 9.81
CA TRP A 299 -11.93 3.53 9.19
C TRP A 299 -12.15 2.26 10.00
N ALA A 300 -12.37 1.15 9.32
CA ALA A 300 -12.17 -0.17 9.88
C ALA A 300 -10.68 -0.53 9.82
N VAL A 301 -10.11 -0.86 10.97
CA VAL A 301 -8.71 -1.24 11.12
C VAL A 301 -8.60 -2.76 11.22
N PHE A 302 -7.82 -3.36 10.33
CA PHE A 302 -7.64 -4.82 10.25
C PHE A 302 -6.19 -5.22 10.48
N GLY A 303 -5.98 -6.21 11.35
CA GLY A 303 -4.71 -6.90 11.50
C GLY A 303 -4.62 -8.11 10.56
N TRP A 304 -3.96 -9.17 11.03
CA TRP A 304 -3.77 -10.41 10.28
C TRP A 304 -3.78 -11.64 11.19
N ASP A 305 -3.95 -12.81 10.59
CA ASP A 305 -3.89 -14.11 11.26
C ASP A 305 -2.56 -14.82 11.02
N ILE A 306 -2.04 -14.68 9.80
CA ILE A 306 -0.82 -15.32 9.33
C ILE A 306 0.05 -14.26 8.71
N ASP A 307 1.31 -14.25 9.12
CA ASP A 307 2.36 -13.44 8.52
C ASP A 307 3.18 -14.34 7.59
N TRP A 308 3.12 -14.09 6.29
CA TRP A 308 3.97 -14.74 5.30
C TRP A 308 5.39 -14.15 5.39
N ARG A 309 6.09 -14.58 6.44
CA ARG A 309 7.47 -14.17 6.70
C ARG A 309 8.39 -14.59 5.57
N TRP A 310 9.13 -13.62 5.07
CA TRP A 310 10.12 -13.85 4.03
C TRP A 310 11.39 -14.42 4.64
N ASP A 311 11.58 -15.73 4.48
CA ASP A 311 12.77 -16.44 4.94
C ASP A 311 13.54 -17.00 3.75
N LYS A 312 14.81 -16.61 3.63
CA LYS A 312 15.64 -16.96 2.48
C LYS A 312 16.01 -18.45 2.40
N ASP A 313 15.86 -19.22 3.46
CA ASP A 313 15.98 -20.68 3.40
C ASP A 313 14.68 -21.32 2.90
N HIS A 314 13.51 -20.81 3.30
CA HIS A 314 12.24 -21.28 2.75
C HIS A 314 12.06 -20.91 1.27
N MET A 315 12.58 -19.76 0.83
CA MET A 315 12.45 -19.29 -0.55
C MET A 315 13.35 -20.02 -1.56
N ARG A 316 14.10 -21.04 -1.15
CA ARG A 316 14.88 -21.89 -2.06
C ARG A 316 14.02 -22.88 -2.83
N ASP A 317 12.90 -23.30 -2.24
CA ASP A 317 11.92 -24.19 -2.85
C ASP A 317 10.54 -23.52 -2.78
N LEU A 318 10.14 -22.92 -3.90
CA LEU A 318 8.90 -22.16 -3.98
C LEU A 318 7.66 -23.06 -3.87
N ASP A 319 7.75 -24.32 -4.27
CA ASP A 319 6.65 -25.27 -4.12
C ASP A 319 6.48 -25.68 -2.66
N ALA A 320 7.58 -25.94 -1.95
CA ALA A 320 7.55 -26.20 -0.52
C ALA A 320 7.01 -24.97 0.24
N GLU A 321 7.41 -23.76 -0.14
CA GLU A 321 6.95 -22.53 0.51
C GLU A 321 5.47 -22.24 0.27
N LYS A 322 5.00 -22.41 -0.97
CA LYS A 322 3.56 -22.41 -1.29
C LYS A 322 2.79 -23.35 -0.36
N CYS A 323 3.26 -24.59 -0.23
CA CYS A 323 2.60 -25.59 0.60
C CYS A 323 2.68 -25.29 2.10
N ARG A 324 3.77 -24.69 2.57
CA ARG A 324 3.90 -24.23 3.96
C ARG A 324 2.83 -23.19 4.31
N ILE A 325 2.56 -22.25 3.40
CA ILE A 325 1.53 -21.23 3.63
C ILE A 325 0.12 -21.81 3.58
N VAL A 326 -0.15 -22.72 2.64
CA VAL A 326 -1.44 -23.45 2.59
C VAL A 326 -1.68 -24.18 3.91
N GLN A 327 -0.67 -24.86 4.43
CA GLN A 327 -0.75 -25.54 5.72
C GLN A 327 -0.89 -24.55 6.89
N ALA A 328 -0.24 -23.39 6.85
CA ALA A 328 -0.42 -22.36 7.88
C ALA A 328 -1.87 -21.84 7.90
N VAL A 329 -2.47 -21.63 6.72
CA VAL A 329 -3.89 -21.26 6.58
C VAL A 329 -4.79 -22.34 7.19
N GLU A 330 -4.57 -23.60 6.82
CA GLU A 330 -5.32 -24.73 7.34
C GLU A 330 -5.24 -24.84 8.86
N HIS A 331 -4.03 -24.75 9.44
CA HIS A 331 -3.80 -24.79 10.88
C HIS A 331 -4.42 -23.60 11.62
N ASN A 332 -4.48 -22.41 11.00
CA ASN A 332 -5.05 -21.24 11.66
C ASN A 332 -6.56 -21.38 11.88
N PHE A 333 -7.29 -21.94 10.90
CA PHE A 333 -8.74 -22.17 11.02
C PHE A 333 -9.10 -23.12 12.18
N ASP A 334 -8.31 -24.17 12.41
CA ASP A 334 -8.52 -25.12 13.50
C ASP A 334 -7.68 -24.79 14.75
N GLY A 335 -7.05 -23.62 14.78
CA GLY A 335 -6.18 -23.21 15.88
C GLY A 335 -6.98 -23.06 17.18
N PRO A 336 -6.49 -23.60 18.32
CA PRO A 336 -7.23 -23.56 19.59
C PRO A 336 -7.47 -22.14 20.12
N ASN A 337 -6.64 -21.19 19.68
CA ASN A 337 -6.72 -19.77 20.05
C ASN A 337 -7.35 -18.90 18.95
N LYS A 338 -7.97 -19.51 17.93
CA LYS A 338 -8.66 -18.75 16.88
C LYS A 338 -9.83 -18.00 17.51
N ASP A 339 -9.83 -16.68 17.33
CA ASP A 339 -10.91 -15.82 17.82
C ASP A 339 -12.26 -16.26 17.22
N GLY A 340 -13.26 -16.45 18.09
CA GLY A 340 -14.56 -16.97 17.71
C GLY A 340 -15.30 -16.07 16.71
N ALA A 341 -15.14 -14.76 16.79
CA ALA A 341 -15.76 -13.81 15.85
C ALA A 341 -15.04 -13.81 14.49
N ARG A 342 -13.76 -14.17 14.45
CA ARG A 342 -12.96 -14.26 13.21
C ARG A 342 -12.80 -15.69 12.67
N ARG A 343 -13.47 -16.68 13.27
CA ARG A 343 -13.29 -18.11 12.93
C ARG A 343 -13.55 -18.50 11.48
N LEU A 344 -14.34 -17.71 10.74
CA LEU A 344 -14.64 -17.96 9.31
C LEU A 344 -13.65 -17.31 8.34
N GLY A 345 -12.74 -16.47 8.83
CA GLY A 345 -11.79 -15.74 8.00
C GLY A 345 -10.35 -16.03 8.41
N VAL A 346 -9.45 -16.19 7.44
CA VAL A 346 -8.01 -16.13 7.66
C VAL A 346 -7.44 -15.00 6.82
N VAL A 347 -6.83 -14.01 7.47
CA VAL A 347 -6.14 -12.90 6.80
C VAL A 347 -4.65 -13.20 6.74
N VAL A 348 -4.13 -13.32 5.51
CA VAL A 348 -2.70 -13.54 5.25
C VAL A 348 -2.05 -12.21 4.93
N LEU A 349 -1.09 -11.79 5.75
CA LEU A 349 -0.21 -10.66 5.52
C LEU A 349 0.98 -11.09 4.67
N ALA A 350 1.27 -10.33 3.62
CA ALA A 350 2.50 -10.36 2.84
C ALA A 350 2.87 -8.92 2.46
N HIS A 351 3.99 -8.72 1.76
CA HIS A 351 4.43 -7.39 1.33
C HIS A 351 4.81 -7.42 -0.14
N ASP A 352 4.38 -6.43 -0.92
CA ASP A 352 4.49 -6.53 -2.38
C ASP A 352 5.93 -6.46 -2.89
N TYR A 353 6.82 -5.74 -2.21
CA TYR A 353 8.24 -5.62 -2.54
C TYR A 353 9.00 -6.96 -2.51
N HIS A 354 8.48 -7.97 -1.78
CA HIS A 354 9.10 -9.29 -1.77
C HIS A 354 8.96 -10.02 -3.11
N TYR A 355 7.96 -9.70 -3.92
CA TYR A 355 7.67 -10.40 -5.19
C TYR A 355 8.48 -9.82 -6.37
N SER A 356 9.77 -9.60 -6.11
CA SER A 356 10.73 -8.97 -7.03
C SER A 356 11.01 -9.78 -8.30
N THR A 357 10.56 -11.04 -8.37
CA THR A 357 10.66 -11.87 -9.57
C THR A 357 9.33 -12.47 -9.96
N LYS A 358 9.21 -12.82 -11.25
CA LYS A 358 8.05 -13.51 -11.81
C LYS A 358 7.78 -14.86 -11.14
N ALA A 359 8.82 -15.61 -10.76
CA ALA A 359 8.66 -16.89 -10.06
C ALA A 359 8.03 -16.71 -8.67
N LEU A 360 8.46 -15.69 -7.92
CA LEU A 360 7.89 -15.37 -6.62
C LEU A 360 6.42 -14.93 -6.73
N ALA A 361 6.10 -14.07 -7.69
CA ALA A 361 4.72 -13.66 -7.94
C ALA A 361 3.84 -14.82 -8.41
N THR A 362 4.40 -15.75 -9.18
CA THR A 362 3.72 -16.99 -9.61
C THR A 362 3.43 -17.90 -8.42
N MET A 363 4.37 -18.06 -7.49
CA MET A 363 4.15 -18.80 -6.24
C MET A 363 2.97 -18.21 -5.46
N PHE A 364 2.87 -16.88 -5.34
CA PHE A 364 1.75 -16.24 -4.67
C PHE A 364 0.40 -16.55 -5.33
N ARG A 365 0.33 -16.41 -6.67
CA ARG A 365 -0.85 -16.80 -7.46
C ARG A 365 -1.21 -18.27 -7.24
N ASP A 366 -0.22 -19.16 -7.25
CA ASP A 366 -0.43 -20.59 -7.14
C ASP A 366 -0.87 -21.00 -5.72
N THR A 367 -0.44 -20.29 -4.67
CA THR A 367 -0.99 -20.43 -3.32
C THR A 367 -2.50 -20.15 -3.30
N ILE A 368 -2.95 -19.07 -3.97
CA ILE A 368 -4.38 -18.73 -4.06
C ILE A 368 -5.16 -19.81 -4.80
N VAL A 369 -4.61 -20.29 -5.92
CA VAL A 369 -5.22 -21.33 -6.74
C VAL A 369 -5.33 -22.64 -5.95
N GLU A 370 -4.26 -23.05 -5.26
CA GLU A 370 -4.24 -24.23 -4.40
C GLU A 370 -5.29 -24.15 -3.28
N LEU A 371 -5.41 -23.01 -2.60
CA LEU A 371 -6.46 -22.77 -1.61
C LEU A 371 -7.86 -22.87 -2.24
N LYS A 372 -8.07 -22.30 -3.43
CA LYS A 372 -9.36 -22.39 -4.11
C LYS A 372 -9.71 -23.83 -4.50
N LEU A 373 -8.75 -24.58 -5.04
CA LEU A 373 -8.92 -25.99 -5.41
C LEU A 373 -9.26 -26.87 -4.20
N ARG A 374 -8.78 -26.50 -3.01
CA ARG A 374 -9.13 -27.15 -1.73
C ARG A 374 -10.54 -26.81 -1.23
N GLY A 375 -11.20 -25.82 -1.81
CA GLY A 375 -12.58 -25.43 -1.51
C GLY A 375 -12.74 -24.14 -0.70
N TYR A 376 -11.65 -23.43 -0.39
CA TYR A 376 -11.74 -22.13 0.29
C TYR A 376 -12.39 -21.06 -0.59
N ASN A 377 -13.11 -20.13 0.03
CA ASN A 377 -13.43 -18.87 -0.62
C ASN A 377 -12.19 -17.96 -0.62
N ILE A 378 -12.00 -17.19 -1.69
CA ILE A 378 -10.96 -16.16 -1.79
C ILE A 378 -11.69 -14.84 -1.96
N ASP A 379 -11.43 -13.89 -1.06
CA ASP A 379 -12.14 -12.60 -1.06
C ASP A 379 -11.24 -11.45 -0.58
N THR A 380 -11.76 -10.22 -0.65
CA THR A 380 -11.06 -8.98 -0.29
C THR A 380 -11.59 -8.39 1.03
N MET A 381 -10.78 -7.55 1.68
CA MET A 381 -11.06 -7.07 3.03
C MET A 381 -12.30 -6.18 3.13
N ASP A 382 -12.74 -5.55 2.05
CA ASP A 382 -13.98 -4.79 2.01
C ASP A 382 -15.24 -5.68 2.11
N ASN A 383 -15.09 -6.99 1.86
CA ASN A 383 -16.11 -8.01 2.06
C ASN A 383 -15.92 -8.80 3.36
N TYR A 384 -15.00 -8.39 4.24
CA TYR A 384 -14.67 -9.16 5.45
C TYR A 384 -15.90 -9.34 6.36
N LYS A 385 -16.20 -10.61 6.69
CA LYS A 385 -17.33 -10.98 7.55
C LYS A 385 -16.85 -11.58 8.86
N PHE A 386 -17.39 -11.04 9.96
CA PHE A 386 -17.33 -11.70 11.26
C PHE A 386 -18.35 -12.83 11.32
N ALA A 387 -18.01 -13.90 12.02
CA ALA A 387 -18.97 -14.91 12.43
C ALA A 387 -20.05 -14.25 13.31
N GLY A 388 -21.31 -14.56 12.99
CA GLY A 388 -22.47 -14.11 13.76
C GLY A 388 -22.61 -14.78 15.12
#